data_AF-A0A846NF41-F1
#
_entry.id   AF-A0A846NF41-F1
#
_cell.length_a   1.000
_cell.length_b   1.000
_cell.length_c   1.000
_cell.angle_alpha   90.00
_cell.angle_beta   90.00
_cell.angle_gamma   90.00
#
_symmetry.space_group_name_H-M   'P 1'
#
loop_
_entity.id
_entity.type
_entity.pdbx_description
1 polymer ?
#
loop_
_entity_poly.entity_id
_entity_poly.type
_entity_poly.pdbx_seq_one_letter_code
_entity_poly.pdbx_strand_id
1 'polypeptide(L)' 'IREGEGIDELLVEDIMTPFTITVHPEDTLTVAALTMMDNNIHRLVVTESPTSKKPAGIVTSTDLINNLL' A
#
# COMPACT_ATOMS: atom_id res chain seq x y z
N ILE A 1 13.76 6.01 -15.40
CA ILE A 1 13.63 6.22 -16.86
C ILE A 1 15.03 6.14 -17.42
N ARG A 2 15.34 5.07 -18.16
CA ARG A 2 16.55 5.06 -18.98
C ARG A 2 16.35 6.10 -20.08
N GLU A 3 17.34 6.93 -20.30
CA GLU A 3 17.23 8.00 -21.28
C GLU A 3 16.92 7.40 -22.66
N GLY A 4 15.73 7.70 -23.20
CA GLY A 4 15.30 7.26 -24.54
C GLY A 4 14.23 6.16 -24.61
N GLU A 5 13.84 5.51 -23.51
CA GLU A 5 12.76 4.51 -23.51
C GLU A 5 11.37 5.17 -23.38
N GLY A 6 10.41 4.71 -24.19
CA GLY A 6 9.02 5.15 -24.17
C GLY A 6 8.27 4.65 -22.93
N ILE A 7 7.21 5.34 -22.50
CA ILE A 7 6.37 4.91 -21.36
C ILE A 7 5.71 3.54 -21.59
N ASP A 8 5.56 3.17 -22.85
CA ASP A 8 5.00 1.94 -23.40
C ASP A 8 5.97 0.74 -23.32
N GLU A 9 7.25 1.00 -23.09
CA GLU A 9 8.28 -0.03 -22.92
C GLU A 9 8.55 -0.35 -21.44
N LEU A 10 8.06 0.49 -20.51
CA LEU A 10 8.27 0.30 -19.07
C LEU A 10 7.38 -0.81 -18.51
N LEU A 11 8.00 -1.69 -17.72
CA LEU A 11 7.29 -2.69 -16.94
C LEU A 11 6.84 -2.09 -15.60
N VAL A 12 5.81 -2.69 -14.99
CA VAL A 12 5.36 -2.30 -13.65
C VAL A 12 6.48 -2.39 -12.63
N GLU A 13 7.34 -3.41 -12.76
CA GLU A 13 8.50 -3.60 -11.86
C GLU A 13 9.52 -2.47 -11.92
N ASP A 14 9.59 -1.72 -13.03
CA ASP A 14 10.53 -0.60 -13.19
C ASP A 14 10.11 0.64 -12.39
N ILE A 15 8.83 0.73 -12.02
CA ILE A 15 8.23 1.93 -11.41
C ILE A 15 7.67 1.64 -10.01
N MET A 16 7.30 0.40 -9.71
CA MET A 16 6.68 0.04 -8.44
C MET A 16 7.56 0.33 -7.23
N THR A 17 6.94 0.50 -6.06
CA THR A 17 7.65 0.47 -4.79
C THR A 17 7.91 -0.99 -4.39
N PRO A 18 9.17 -1.47 -4.36
CA PRO A 18 9.48 -2.90 -4.20
C PRO A 18 9.24 -3.43 -2.77
N PHE A 19 9.28 -2.54 -1.77
CA PHE A 19 9.02 -2.88 -0.38
C PHE A 19 7.84 -2.05 0.12
N THR A 20 6.71 -2.70 0.27
CA THR A 20 5.48 -2.07 0.75
C THR A 20 5.40 -2.11 2.27
N ILE A 21 4.84 -1.05 2.84
CA ILE A 21 4.37 -1.04 4.23
C ILE A 21 2.99 -1.72 4.25
N THR A 22 2.81 -2.63 5.19
CA THR A 22 1.63 -3.49 5.26
C THR A 22 0.97 -3.42 6.63
N VAL A 23 -0.32 -3.69 6.65
CA VAL A 23 -1.12 -3.96 7.87
C VAL A 23 -1.79 -5.32 7.73
N HIS A 24 -2.45 -5.77 8.79
CA HIS A 24 -3.10 -7.08 8.87
C HIS A 24 -4.62 -6.96 9.03
N PRO A 25 -5.40 -8.01 8.68
CA PRO A 25 -6.85 -8.00 8.80
C PRO A 25 -7.37 -7.67 10.21
N GLU A 26 -6.61 -8.03 11.24
CA GLU A 26 -6.96 -7.80 12.64
C GLU A 26 -6.53 -6.42 13.16
N ASP A 27 -5.77 -5.64 12.37
CA ASP A 27 -5.37 -4.29 12.76
C ASP A 27 -6.56 -3.33 12.70
N THR A 28 -6.65 -2.44 13.69
CA THR A 28 -7.71 -1.44 13.71
C THR A 28 -7.52 -0.38 12.62
N LEU A 29 -8.62 0.26 12.21
CA LEU A 29 -8.58 1.38 11.26
C LEU A 29 -7.70 2.54 11.76
N THR A 30 -7.63 2.76 13.08
CA THR A 30 -6.72 3.75 13.69
C THR A 30 -5.25 3.40 13.45
N VAL A 31 -4.88 2.12 13.58
CA VAL A 31 -3.51 1.66 13.29
C VAL A 31 -3.19 1.87 11.81
N ALA A 32 -4.12 1.56 10.91
CA ALA A 32 -3.95 1.83 9.49
C ALA A 32 -3.78 3.33 9.20
N ALA A 33 -4.60 4.19 9.81
CA ALA A 33 -4.52 5.64 9.67
C ALA A 33 -3.17 6.21 10.15
N LEU A 34 -2.73 5.80 11.35
CA LEU A 34 -1.45 6.23 11.91
C LEU A 34 -0.27 5.73 11.07
N THR A 35 -0.30 4.47 10.63
CA THR A 35 0.73 3.91 9.75
C THR A 35 0.84 4.69 8.44
N MET A 36 -0.29 5.08 7.85
CA MET A 36 -0.32 5.96 6.66
C MET A 36 0.32 7.32 6.95
N MET A 37 -0.04 7.96 8.07
CA MET A 37 0.47 9.28 8.47
C MET A 37 1.98 9.25 8.76
N ASP A 38 2.44 8.31 9.57
CA ASP A 38 3.84 8.20 10.01
C ASP A 38 4.80 7.92 8.85
N ASN A 39 4.31 7.24 7.81
CA ASN A 39 5.10 6.91 6.62
C ASN A 39 4.82 7.85 5.43
N ASN A 40 3.96 8.85 5.58
CA ASN A 40 3.54 9.77 4.53
C ASN A 40 3.05 9.05 3.25
N ILE A 41 2.18 8.05 3.42
CA ILE A 41 1.57 7.27 2.34
C ILE A 41 0.05 7.22 2.49
N HIS A 42 -0.65 6.96 1.38
CA HIS A 42 -2.12 7.00 1.34
C HIS A 42 -2.79 5.63 1.15
N ARG A 43 -2.00 4.57 1.01
CA ARG A 43 -2.45 3.22 0.66
C ARG A 43 -1.59 2.21 1.39
N LEU A 44 -2.24 1.20 1.95
CA LEU A 44 -1.58 0.07 2.60
C LEU A 44 -2.05 -1.23 1.95
N VAL A 45 -1.12 -2.15 1.73
CA VAL A 45 -1.46 -3.53 1.39
C VAL A 45 -1.79 -4.25 2.68
N VAL A 46 -2.92 -4.96 2.70
CA VAL A 46 -3.31 -5.82 3.82
C VAL A 46 -2.75 -7.21 3.53
N THR A 47 -1.90 -7.75 4.40
CA THR A 47 -1.38 -9.13 4.28
C THR A 47 -1.97 -10.05 5.35
N GLU A 48 -2.15 -11.33 5.01
CA GLU A 48 -2.84 -12.29 5.89
C GLU A 48 -2.26 -12.38 7.31
N SER A 49 -0.94 -12.20 7.46
CA SER A 49 -0.28 -12.24 8.77
C SER A 49 1.10 -11.54 8.72
N PRO A 50 1.73 -11.26 9.88
CA PRO A 50 3.07 -10.67 9.95
C PRO A 50 4.18 -11.50 9.28
N THR A 51 3.98 -12.82 9.15
CA THR A 51 4.95 -13.74 8.56
C THR A 51 4.64 -14.08 7.10
N SER A 52 3.46 -13.70 6.61
CA SER A 52 3.00 -13.99 5.25
C SER A 52 3.07 -12.74 4.37
N LYS A 53 3.66 -12.88 3.19
CA LYS A 53 3.61 -11.83 2.15
C LYS A 53 2.37 -11.92 1.26
N LYS A 54 1.43 -12.83 1.56
CA LYS A 54 0.24 -13.02 0.73
C LYS A 54 -0.74 -11.85 0.96
N PRO A 55 -1.12 -11.11 -0.09
CA PRO A 55 -2.08 -10.02 0.03
C PRO A 55 -3.48 -10.56 0.26
N ALA A 56 -4.16 -10.00 1.25
CA ALA A 56 -5.58 -10.21 1.55
C ALA A 56 -6.45 -9.07 0.98
N GLY A 57 -5.88 -7.87 0.79
CA GLY A 57 -6.60 -6.72 0.26
C GLY A 57 -5.76 -5.44 0.23
N ILE A 58 -6.43 -4.31 0.01
CA ILE A 58 -5.85 -2.96 0.03
C ILE A 58 -6.81 -2.07 0.82
N VAL A 59 -6.26 -1.20 1.66
CA VAL A 59 -7.00 -0.11 2.31
C VAL A 59 -6.38 1.23 1.97
N THR A 60 -7.21 2.20 1.66
CA THR A 60 -6.79 3.56 1.27
C THR A 60 -7.27 4.59 2.29
N SER A 61 -6.58 5.73 2.35
CA SER A 61 -7.03 6.87 3.16
C SER A 61 -8.46 7.33 2.84
N THR A 62 -8.91 7.18 1.58
CA THR A 62 -10.29 7.46 1.18
C THR A 62 -11.28 6.44 1.75
N ASP A 63 -10.91 5.17 1.87
CA ASP A 63 -11.76 4.17 2.53
C ASP A 63 -11.94 4.49 4.01
N LEU A 64 -10.90 4.99 4.67
CA LEU A 64 -10.97 5.44 6.07
C LEU A 64 -11.95 6.61 6.21
N ILE A 65 -11.90 7.59 5.33
CA ILE A 65 -12.84 8.73 5.36
C ILE A 65 -14.27 8.27 5.13
N ASN A 66 -14.50 7.34 4.18
CA ASN A 66 -15.85 6.92 3.80
C ASN A 66 -16.51 5.91 4.76
N ASN A 67 -15.73 5.21 5.60
CA ASN A 67 -16.25 4.19 6.52
C ASN A 67 -16.08 4.55 8.00
N LEU A 68 -15.31 5.58 8.34
CA LEU A 68 -15.07 6.03 9.72
C LEU A 68 -15.84 7.31 10.08
N LEU A 69 -16.30 8.07 9.07
CA LEU A 69 -17.20 9.23 9.20
C LEU A 69 -18.55 8.90 8.54
#